data_AF-A0A2V8MSD8-F1
#
_entry.id   AF-A0A2V8MSD8-F1
#
_cell.length_a   1.000
_cell.length_b   1.000
_cell.length_c   1.000
_cell.angle_alpha   90.00
_cell.angle_beta   90.00
_cell.angle_gamma   90.00
#
_symmetry.space_group_name_H-M   'P 1'
#
loop_
_entity.id
_entity.type
_entity.pdbx_description
1 polymer ?
#
loop_
_entity_poly.entity_id
_entity_poly.type
_entity_poly.pdbx_seq_one_letter_code
_entity_poly.pdbx_strand_id
1 'polypeptide(L)'
;MLTPKNARGEDDMPTPTSMNQFKGKWIYRSLVNSKVLNTQFNNLQFGLGTIDFKKIVHGKILESTLDMGSSLVLNLEGEISGSDPVALKWRGTGIAGSPTAGWIYDYQAYLAPTWKKATDKTPILIGSVLRVVAHGGAPAGVTGTFYLVKVS
;
A
#
# COMPACT_ATOMS: atom_id res chain seq x y z
N MET A 1 8.05 -39.84 -20.86
CA MET A 1 8.86 -38.61 -20.70
C MET A 1 8.01 -37.60 -19.97
N LEU A 2 8.37 -37.29 -18.72
CA LEU A 2 7.71 -36.27 -17.91
C LEU A 2 8.22 -34.91 -18.37
N THR A 3 7.34 -34.05 -18.88
CA THR A 3 7.64 -32.62 -19.04
C THR A 3 7.67 -31.98 -17.65
N PRO A 4 8.71 -31.20 -17.29
CA PRO A 4 8.76 -30.54 -16.00
C PRO A 4 7.77 -29.37 -15.96
N LYS A 5 7.04 -29.27 -14.85
CA LYS A 5 6.15 -28.15 -14.50
C LYS A 5 6.95 -26.87 -14.22
N ASN A 6 6.55 -25.81 -14.92
CA ASN A 6 6.52 -24.40 -14.54
C ASN A 6 7.72 -23.87 -13.73
N ALA A 7 8.71 -23.35 -14.45
CA ALA A 7 9.33 -22.10 -14.03
C ALA A 7 8.22 -21.02 -13.99
N ARG A 8 8.18 -20.21 -12.93
CA ARG A 8 7.33 -19.01 -12.85
C ARG A 8 7.75 -18.07 -13.98
N GLY A 9 7.07 -18.19 -15.13
CA GLY A 9 7.36 -17.46 -16.36
C GLY A 9 6.73 -16.07 -16.34
N GLU A 10 7.23 -15.21 -17.22
CA GLU A 10 6.88 -13.80 -17.41
C GLU A 10 5.38 -13.50 -17.59
N ASP A 11 4.53 -14.52 -17.77
CA ASP A 11 3.08 -14.41 -18.00
C ASP A 11 2.26 -13.94 -16.77
N ASP A 12 2.80 -14.00 -15.55
CA ASP A 12 2.13 -13.52 -14.33
C ASP A 12 2.46 -12.05 -13.97
N MET A 13 3.31 -11.39 -14.76
CA MET A 13 3.69 -10.00 -14.52
C MET A 13 2.66 -9.04 -15.15
N PRO A 14 2.20 -8.02 -14.42
CA PRO A 14 1.38 -6.97 -15.01
C PRO A 14 2.17 -6.30 -16.16
N THR A 15 1.53 -6.15 -17.33
CA THR A 15 2.14 -5.48 -18.48
C THR A 15 2.71 -4.10 -18.12
N PRO A 16 3.79 -3.62 -18.76
CA PRO A 16 4.37 -2.30 -18.46
C PRO A 16 3.35 -1.14 -18.49
N THR A 17 2.36 -1.21 -19.39
CA THR A 17 1.25 -0.25 -19.48
C THR A 17 0.35 -0.29 -18.24
N SER A 18 0.01 -1.48 -17.74
CA SER A 18 -0.74 -1.64 -16.48
C SER A 18 0.04 -1.20 -15.25
N MET A 19 1.37 -1.22 -15.29
CA MET A 19 2.21 -0.79 -14.17
C MET A 19 2.25 0.73 -13.98
N ASN A 20 2.16 1.48 -15.09
CA ASN A 20 2.16 2.94 -15.03
C ASN A 20 0.93 3.52 -14.33
N GLN A 21 -0.19 2.79 -14.24
CA GLN A 21 -1.39 3.25 -13.55
C GLN A 21 -1.16 3.49 -12.05
N PHE A 22 -0.17 2.82 -11.45
CA PHE A 22 0.14 2.94 -10.03
C PHE A 22 1.04 4.13 -9.69
N LYS A 23 1.77 4.67 -10.68
CA LYS A 23 2.65 5.83 -10.46
C LYS A 23 1.87 7.06 -10.04
N GLY A 24 2.51 7.97 -9.31
CA GLY A 24 1.94 9.25 -8.91
C GLY A 24 1.35 9.23 -7.50
N LYS A 25 0.46 10.19 -7.22
CA LYS A 25 0.00 10.50 -5.86
C LYS A 25 -1.30 9.81 -5.51
N TRP A 26 -1.37 9.34 -4.27
CA TRP A 26 -2.50 8.62 -3.70
C TRP A 26 -2.81 9.16 -2.30
N ILE A 27 -4.08 9.40 -2.01
CA ILE A 27 -4.50 9.74 -0.64
C ILE A 27 -4.64 8.46 0.16
N TYR A 28 -3.90 8.35 1.25
CA TYR A 28 -3.88 7.20 2.15
C TYR A 28 -4.76 7.45 3.37
N ARG A 29 -5.66 6.51 3.65
CA ARG A 29 -6.46 6.48 4.89
C ARG A 29 -6.49 5.05 5.43
N SER A 30 -6.11 4.90 6.68
CA SER A 30 -6.16 3.62 7.39
C SER A 30 -6.98 3.73 8.67
N LEU A 31 -7.59 2.61 9.02
CA LEU A 31 -8.51 2.45 10.12
C LEU A 31 -8.05 1.30 11.02
N VAL A 32 -8.22 1.43 12.34
CA VAL A 32 -8.05 0.32 13.27
C VAL A 32 -9.19 -0.68 13.09
N ASN A 33 -8.88 -1.97 13.21
CA ASN A 33 -9.85 -3.06 13.04
C ASN A 33 -10.71 -3.25 14.32
N SER A 34 -11.44 -2.21 14.72
CA SER A 34 -12.33 -2.25 15.88
C SER A 34 -13.43 -3.29 15.67
N LYS A 35 -13.69 -4.09 16.72
CA LYS A 35 -14.81 -5.05 16.76
C LYS A 35 -16.08 -4.42 17.32
N VAL A 36 -16.02 -3.16 17.75
CA VAL A 36 -17.16 -2.44 18.35
C VAL A 36 -17.91 -1.72 17.23
N LEU A 37 -19.12 -2.21 16.94
CA LEU A 37 -19.94 -1.74 15.81
C LEU A 37 -20.17 -0.21 15.80
N ASN A 38 -20.38 0.37 16.98
CA ASN A 38 -20.74 1.78 17.12
C ASN A 38 -19.53 2.69 17.38
N THR A 39 -18.29 2.21 17.16
CA THR A 39 -17.13 3.12 17.20
C THR A 39 -17.31 4.20 16.13
N GLN A 40 -17.28 5.47 16.54
CA GLN A 40 -17.35 6.57 15.60
C GLN A 40 -16.16 6.53 14.62
N PHE A 41 -16.40 6.81 13.34
CA PHE A 41 -15.37 6.73 12.30
C PHE A 41 -14.12 7.57 12.59
N ASN A 42 -14.27 8.76 13.19
CA ASN A 42 -13.12 9.59 13.56
C ASN A 42 -12.21 8.90 14.60
N ASN A 43 -12.77 8.04 15.45
CA ASN A 43 -12.03 7.25 16.43
C ASN A 43 -11.40 5.99 15.81
N LEU A 44 -11.71 5.69 14.55
CA LEU A 44 -11.09 4.58 13.84
C LEU A 44 -9.78 4.98 13.16
N GLN A 45 -9.44 6.27 13.04
CA GLN A 45 -8.25 6.69 12.32
C GLN A 45 -6.98 6.02 12.87
N PHE A 46 -6.30 5.26 12.00
CA PHE A 46 -4.99 4.67 12.28
C PHE A 46 -3.85 5.48 11.67
N GLY A 47 -4.08 6.07 10.50
CA GLY A 47 -3.10 6.89 9.80
C GLY A 47 -3.71 7.56 8.58
N LEU A 48 -3.23 8.76 8.28
CA LEU A 48 -3.65 9.62 7.17
C LEU A 48 -2.39 10.18 6.50
N GLY A 49 -2.39 10.25 5.17
CA GLY A 49 -1.27 10.87 4.46
C GLY A 49 -1.43 10.84 2.95
N THR A 50 -0.33 11.16 2.26
CA THR A 50 -0.21 11.03 0.81
C THR A 50 0.93 10.08 0.48
N ILE A 51 0.64 9.04 -0.30
CA ILE A 51 1.66 8.20 -0.92
C ILE A 51 2.02 8.78 -2.29
N ASP A 52 3.30 8.81 -2.62
CA ASP A 52 3.79 9.15 -3.95
C ASP A 52 4.62 7.98 -4.49
N PHE A 53 4.06 7.21 -5.42
CA PHE A 53 4.79 6.15 -6.12
C PHE A 53 5.54 6.76 -7.31
N LYS A 54 6.74 7.28 -7.05
CA LYS A 54 7.51 8.06 -8.04
C LYS A 54 8.12 7.17 -9.11
N LYS A 55 8.77 6.07 -8.69
CA LYS A 55 9.50 5.20 -9.60
C LYS A 55 9.11 3.75 -9.43
N ILE A 56 8.58 3.20 -10.52
CA ILE A 56 8.22 1.79 -10.65
C ILE A 56 8.87 1.25 -11.92
N VAL A 57 9.63 0.15 -11.79
CA VAL A 57 10.35 -0.50 -12.89
C VAL A 57 10.19 -2.01 -12.74
N HIS A 58 9.75 -2.70 -13.80
CA HIS A 58 9.56 -4.16 -13.84
C HIS A 58 8.83 -4.73 -12.61
N GLY A 59 7.73 -4.10 -12.19
CA GLY A 59 6.98 -4.54 -11.00
C GLY A 59 7.55 -4.06 -9.67
N LYS A 60 8.75 -3.48 -9.60
CA LYS A 60 9.37 -3.03 -8.35
C LYS A 60 9.11 -1.56 -8.08
N ILE A 61 8.73 -1.23 -6.84
CA ILE A 61 8.60 0.12 -6.31
C ILE A 61 9.98 0.50 -5.77
N LEU A 62 10.66 1.42 -6.47
CA LEU A 62 12.06 1.77 -6.19
C LEU A 62 12.22 3.10 -5.48
N GLU A 63 11.32 4.05 -5.74
CA GLU A 63 11.34 5.37 -5.09
C GLU A 63 9.90 5.76 -4.78
N SER A 64 9.55 5.79 -3.49
CA SER A 64 8.24 6.18 -3.04
C SER A 64 8.26 6.65 -1.58
N THR A 65 7.29 7.50 -1.21
CA THR A 65 7.17 8.04 0.14
C THR A 65 5.72 8.03 0.60
N LEU A 66 5.50 7.78 1.89
CA LEU A 66 4.26 8.15 2.59
C LEU A 66 4.54 9.38 3.46
N ASP A 67 3.90 10.49 3.15
CA ASP A 67 3.94 11.72 3.94
C ASP A 67 2.65 11.86 4.74
N MET A 68 2.75 11.81 6.06
CA MET A 68 1.63 11.94 7.01
C MET A 68 1.49 13.35 7.58
N GLY A 69 2.21 14.33 7.02
CA GLY A 69 2.31 15.69 7.54
C GLY A 69 3.23 15.78 8.76
N SER A 70 3.47 17.02 9.23
CA SER A 70 4.28 17.28 10.45
C SER A 70 5.64 16.58 10.45
N SER A 71 6.29 16.51 9.29
CA SER A 71 7.57 15.82 9.07
C SER A 71 7.56 14.30 9.31
N LEU A 72 6.38 13.69 9.40
CA LEU A 72 6.20 12.25 9.54
C LEU A 72 6.22 11.58 8.17
N VAL A 73 7.41 11.21 7.71
CA VAL A 73 7.62 10.60 6.38
C VAL A 73 8.21 9.20 6.49
N LEU A 74 7.72 8.27 5.65
CA LEU A 74 8.32 6.96 5.43
C LEU A 74 8.82 6.83 3.99
N ASN A 75 9.97 6.19 3.80
CA ASN A 75 10.38 5.67 2.50
C ASN A 75 9.67 4.34 2.23
N LEU A 76 9.17 4.14 1.02
CA LEU A 76 8.44 2.94 0.63
C LEU A 76 9.18 2.19 -0.48
N GLU A 77 9.35 0.88 -0.29
CA GLU A 77 9.94 -0.04 -1.26
C GLU A 77 9.13 -1.33 -1.32
N GLY A 78 9.00 -1.92 -2.50
CA GLY A 78 8.12 -3.09 -2.65
C GLY A 78 7.98 -3.59 -4.07
N GLU A 79 6.89 -4.33 -4.28
CA GLU A 79 6.60 -4.99 -5.55
C GLU A 79 5.10 -5.03 -5.87
N ILE A 80 4.82 -5.15 -7.15
CA ILE A 80 3.52 -5.31 -7.78
C ILE A 80 3.56 -6.62 -8.54
N SER A 81 2.52 -7.43 -8.38
CA SER A 81 2.44 -8.79 -8.91
C SER A 81 1.00 -9.17 -9.25
N GLY A 82 0.82 -10.18 -10.08
CA GLY A 82 -0.49 -10.67 -10.48
C GLY A 82 -1.20 -9.77 -11.49
N SER A 83 -2.21 -10.31 -12.15
CA SER A 83 -2.94 -9.64 -13.22
C SER A 83 -4.43 -9.42 -12.88
N ASP A 84 -5.02 -10.28 -12.04
CA ASP A 84 -6.41 -10.14 -11.59
C ASP A 84 -6.67 -10.91 -10.26
N PRO A 85 -6.80 -10.23 -9.11
CA PRO A 85 -6.54 -8.81 -8.90
C PRO A 85 -5.03 -8.52 -8.89
N VAL A 86 -4.64 -7.36 -9.38
CA VAL A 86 -3.26 -6.86 -9.22
C VAL A 86 -2.99 -6.64 -7.73
N ALA A 87 -1.93 -7.26 -7.23
CA ALA A 87 -1.50 -7.22 -5.83
C ALA A 87 -0.25 -6.37 -5.66
N LEU A 88 -0.20 -5.59 -4.59
CA LEU A 88 0.93 -4.77 -4.20
C LEU A 88 1.37 -5.14 -2.79
N LYS A 89 2.67 -5.26 -2.57
CA LYS A 89 3.28 -5.45 -1.26
C LYS A 89 4.44 -4.50 -1.11
N TRP A 90 4.51 -3.77 -0.01
CA TRP A 90 5.61 -2.84 0.25
C TRP A 90 5.88 -2.69 1.73
N ARG A 91 7.09 -2.23 2.04
CA ARG A 91 7.52 -1.86 3.38
C ARG A 91 7.71 -0.36 3.44
N GLY A 92 7.18 0.25 4.49
CA GLY A 92 7.46 1.63 4.87
C GLY A 92 8.49 1.67 5.99
N THR A 93 9.59 2.36 5.76
CA THR A 93 10.68 2.55 6.73
C THR A 93 10.82 4.03 7.06
N GLY A 94 10.85 4.36 8.34
CA GLY A 94 11.04 5.73 8.77
C GLY A 94 12.45 6.26 8.50
N ILE A 95 12.55 7.59 8.42
CA ILE A 95 13.78 8.26 8.01
C ILE A 95 14.72 8.41 9.21
N ALA A 96 15.99 8.02 9.04
CA ALA A 96 17.00 8.18 10.10
C ALA A 96 17.16 9.66 10.48
N GLY A 97 17.24 9.95 11.78
CA GLY A 97 17.34 11.32 12.30
C GLY A 97 16.04 12.14 12.21
N SER A 98 14.92 11.55 11.82
CA SER A 98 13.60 12.19 11.83
C SER A 98 12.71 11.66 12.96
N PRO A 99 11.52 12.23 13.21
CA PRO A 99 10.56 11.70 14.16
C PRO A 99 10.07 10.27 13.84
N THR A 100 10.22 9.81 12.59
CA THR A 100 9.87 8.44 12.18
C THR A 100 11.02 7.46 12.31
N ALA A 101 12.21 7.89 12.77
CA ALA A 101 13.37 7.01 12.89
C ALA A 101 13.03 5.70 13.64
N GLY A 102 13.37 4.57 13.03
CA GLY A 102 13.10 3.22 13.56
C GLY A 102 11.68 2.68 13.32
N TRP A 103 10.78 3.45 12.71
CA TRP A 103 9.45 2.95 12.35
C TRP A 103 9.55 1.96 11.20
N ILE A 104 8.83 0.84 11.30
CA ILE A 104 8.71 -0.15 10.23
C ILE A 104 7.26 -0.60 10.14
N TYR A 105 6.74 -0.54 8.91
CA TYR A 105 5.39 -0.97 8.57
C TYR A 105 5.40 -1.85 7.32
N ASP A 106 4.62 -2.92 7.32
CA ASP A 106 4.41 -3.76 6.13
C ASP A 106 2.99 -3.55 5.60
N TYR A 107 2.86 -3.52 4.28
CA TYR A 107 1.62 -3.26 3.59
C TYR A 107 1.35 -4.34 2.55
N GLN A 108 0.09 -4.75 2.45
CA GLN A 108 -0.41 -5.58 1.37
C GLN A 108 -1.72 -4.99 0.87
N ALA A 109 -1.85 -4.82 -0.45
CA ALA A 109 -3.02 -4.24 -1.09
C ALA A 109 -3.36 -4.91 -2.41
N TYR A 110 -4.57 -4.62 -2.88
CA TYR A 110 -5.10 -5.05 -4.16
C TYR A 110 -5.80 -3.89 -4.86
N LEU A 111 -5.77 -3.87 -6.19
CA LEU A 111 -6.61 -2.97 -6.97
C LEU A 111 -8.08 -3.35 -6.75
N ALA A 112 -8.88 -2.38 -6.34
CA ALA A 112 -10.30 -2.58 -6.13
C ALA A 112 -11.01 -2.89 -7.47
N PRO A 113 -12.00 -3.79 -7.47
CA PRO A 113 -12.78 -4.06 -8.67
C PRO A 113 -13.53 -2.82 -9.13
N THR A 114 -13.65 -2.64 -10.44
CA THR A 114 -14.44 -1.56 -11.03
C THR A 114 -15.81 -2.08 -11.46
N TRP A 115 -16.85 -1.28 -11.24
CA TRP A 115 -18.19 -1.61 -11.73
C TRP A 115 -18.35 -1.16 -13.19
N LYS A 116 -18.89 -2.02 -14.07
CA LYS A 116 -19.10 -1.68 -15.49
C LYS A 116 -19.92 -0.40 -15.70
N LYS A 117 -20.86 -0.12 -14.80
CA LYS A 117 -21.73 1.07 -14.83
C LYS A 117 -21.20 2.24 -14.00
N ALA A 118 -19.98 2.15 -13.44
CA ALA A 118 -19.42 3.21 -12.64
C ALA A 118 -19.19 4.45 -13.50
N THR A 119 -19.70 5.59 -13.02
CA THR A 119 -19.42 6.92 -13.59
C THR A 119 -18.08 7.44 -13.09
N ASP A 120 -17.71 7.12 -11.86
CA ASP A 120 -16.38 7.34 -11.30
C ASP A 120 -15.52 6.09 -11.49
N LYS A 121 -14.38 6.25 -12.16
CA LYS A 121 -13.40 5.18 -12.42
C LYS A 121 -12.06 5.45 -11.73
N THR A 122 -12.06 6.30 -10.71
CA THR A 122 -10.87 6.61 -9.92
C THR A 122 -10.27 5.30 -9.38
N PRO A 123 -9.01 5.00 -9.69
CA PRO A 123 -8.35 3.82 -9.15
C PRO A 123 -8.28 3.88 -7.62
N ILE A 124 -8.64 2.76 -7.00
CA ILE A 124 -8.60 2.58 -5.54
C ILE A 124 -7.77 1.33 -5.24
N LEU A 125 -6.82 1.43 -4.31
CA LEU A 125 -6.22 0.24 -3.70
C LEU A 125 -6.88 0.02 -2.34
N ILE A 126 -7.15 -1.22 -1.99
CA ILE A 126 -7.64 -1.63 -0.67
C ILE A 126 -6.67 -2.63 -0.06
N GLY A 127 -6.43 -2.55 1.25
CA GLY A 127 -5.39 -3.38 1.85
C GLY A 127 -5.34 -3.38 3.37
N SER A 128 -4.27 -3.96 3.89
CA SER A 128 -3.94 -4.02 5.31
C SER A 128 -2.51 -3.54 5.56
N VAL A 129 -2.33 -2.80 6.66
CA VAL A 129 -1.04 -2.35 7.17
C VAL A 129 -0.76 -3.06 8.49
N LEU A 130 0.49 -3.47 8.69
CA LEU A 130 1.03 -4.05 9.91
C LEU A 130 2.09 -3.12 10.48
N ARG A 131 1.98 -2.76 11.76
CA ARG A 131 3.08 -2.16 12.52
C ARG A 131 4.07 -3.26 12.91
N VAL A 132 5.22 -3.30 12.26
CA VAL A 132 6.22 -4.36 12.48
C VAL A 132 6.99 -4.14 13.77
N VAL A 133 7.35 -2.88 14.08
CA VAL A 133 8.12 -2.50 15.28
C VAL A 133 7.33 -1.53 16.14
N ALA A 134 7.40 -1.71 17.46
CA ALA A 134 6.77 -0.83 18.44
C ALA A 134 7.41 0.56 18.44
N HIS A 135 6.60 1.61 18.58
CA HIS A 135 7.06 3.01 18.64
C HIS A 135 5.93 3.92 19.14
N GLY A 136 6.28 5.09 19.68
CA GLY A 136 5.30 6.09 20.12
C GLY A 136 4.30 5.56 21.17
N GLY A 137 4.72 4.61 22.01
CA GLY A 137 3.86 3.96 22.99
C GLY A 137 2.90 2.90 22.41
N ALA A 138 2.94 2.63 21.11
CA ALA A 138 2.06 1.68 20.45
C ALA A 138 2.80 0.35 20.15
N PRO A 139 2.17 -0.82 20.41
CA PRO A 139 2.83 -2.10 20.29
C PRO A 139 3.01 -2.53 18.82
N ALA A 140 4.04 -3.37 18.58
CA ALA A 140 4.20 -4.13 17.35
C ALA A 140 3.05 -5.14 17.16
N GLY A 141 2.84 -5.61 15.93
CA GLY A 141 1.81 -6.60 15.61
C GLY A 141 0.42 -6.03 15.36
N VAL A 142 0.21 -4.72 15.60
CA VAL A 142 -1.08 -4.06 15.35
C VAL A 142 -1.31 -3.96 13.85
N THR A 143 -2.49 -4.40 13.42
CA THR A 143 -2.94 -4.28 12.04
C THR A 143 -4.07 -3.28 11.89
N GLY A 144 -4.10 -2.57 10.77
CA GLY A 144 -5.24 -1.77 10.33
C GLY A 144 -5.61 -2.08 8.88
N THR A 145 -6.84 -1.79 8.50
CA THR A 145 -7.30 -1.82 7.09
C THR A 145 -7.12 -0.43 6.49
N PHE A 146 -6.82 -0.34 5.20
CA PHE A 146 -6.68 0.94 4.52
C PHE A 146 -7.27 0.94 3.13
N TYR A 147 -7.44 2.15 2.60
CA TYR A 147 -7.65 2.38 1.18
C TYR A 147 -6.81 3.57 0.70
N LEU A 148 -6.43 3.51 -0.57
CA LEU A 148 -5.72 4.56 -1.29
C LEU A 148 -6.59 5.03 -2.45
N VAL A 149 -6.72 6.35 -2.62
CA VAL A 149 -7.45 6.95 -3.75
C VAL A 149 -6.47 7.68 -4.63
N LYS A 150 -6.43 7.35 -5.94
CA LYS A 150 -5.50 8.00 -6.87
C LYS A 150 -5.90 9.46 -7.10
N VAL A 151 -4.89 10.34 -7.13
CA VAL A 151 -5.06 11.78 -7.36
C VAL A 151 -4.60 12.19 -8.75
N SER A 152 -3.40 11.75 -9.13
CA SER A 152 -2.73 12.07 -10.40
C SER A 152 -1.78 10.95 -10.76
#